data_AF-X0RFH6-F1
#
_entry.id   AF-X0RFH6-F1
#
_cell.length_a   1.000
_cell.length_b   1.000
_cell.length_c   1.000
_cell.angle_alpha   90.00
_cell.angle_beta   90.00
_cell.angle_gamma   90.00
#
_symmetry.space_group_name_H-M   'P 1'
#
loop_
_entity.id
_entity.type
_entity.pdbx_description
1 polymer ?
#
loop_
_entity_poly.entity_id
_entity_poly.type
_entity_poly.pdbx_seq_one_letter_code
_entity_poly.pdbx_strand_id
1 'polypeptide(L)'
;MANAPKANAVVGQSGGPTAVINASLVGVIEEARKHPEIENLYGALHAVAGMAKEDFIDLKKLSDDTLEVVASSPSSALGSSRDKPDEEYCDRLLK
;
A
#
# COMPACT_ATOMS: atom_id res chain seq x y z
N MET A 1 0.01 -23.87 -14.52
CA MET A 1 -0.80 -22.75 -14.02
C MET A 1 -0.67 -21.63 -15.05
N ALA A 2 -1.77 -21.00 -15.46
CA ALA A 2 -1.68 -19.92 -16.44
C ALA A 2 -0.80 -18.80 -15.86
N ASN A 3 0.20 -18.33 -16.62
CA ASN A 3 0.99 -17.18 -16.22
C ASN A 3 0.05 -15.98 -16.09
N ALA A 4 -0.22 -15.55 -14.85
CA ALA A 4 -0.89 -14.28 -14.62
C ALA A 4 -0.05 -13.17 -15.28
N PRO A 5 -0.68 -12.16 -15.90
CA PRO A 5 0.04 -11.03 -16.46
C PRO A 5 0.83 -10.33 -15.36
N LYS A 6 2.06 -9.92 -15.65
CA LYS A 6 2.85 -9.10 -14.73
C LYS A 6 2.18 -7.74 -14.58
N ALA A 7 2.02 -7.28 -13.34
CA ALA A 7 1.42 -6.00 -13.03
C ALA A 7 2.03 -5.39 -11.77
N ASN A 8 1.81 -4.10 -11.59
CA ASN A 8 2.10 -3.42 -10.33
C ASN A 8 0.88 -3.50 -9.40
N ALA A 9 1.13 -3.44 -8.10
CA ALA A 9 0.10 -3.34 -7.08
C ALA A 9 0.29 -2.05 -6.27
N VAL A 10 -0.82 -1.53 -5.72
CA VAL A 10 -0.81 -0.40 -4.79
C VAL A 10 -1.57 -0.79 -3.54
N VAL A 11 -1.04 -0.44 -2.36
CA VAL A 11 -1.70 -0.60 -1.06
C VAL A 11 -1.73 0.75 -0.33
N GLY A 12 -2.83 1.02 0.37
CA GLY A 12 -2.97 2.21 1.21
C GLY A 12 -3.66 1.88 2.52
N GLN A 13 -3.37 2.65 3.57
CA GLN A 13 -4.05 2.55 4.86
C GLN A 13 -5.07 3.70 4.97
N SER A 14 -6.34 3.40 5.22
CA SER A 14 -7.42 4.40 5.23
C SER A 14 -8.28 4.29 6.49
N GLY A 15 -8.92 5.40 6.88
CA GLY A 15 -9.74 5.48 8.09
C GLY A 15 -8.94 5.76 9.38
N GLY A 16 -9.52 5.41 10.53
CA GLY A 16 -8.86 5.60 11.83
C GLY A 16 -7.70 4.63 12.01
N PRO A 17 -6.47 5.09 12.30
CA PRO A 17 -5.34 4.20 12.56
C PRO A 17 -5.60 3.30 13.77
N THR A 18 -5.05 2.08 13.76
CA THR A 18 -5.15 1.12 14.87
C THR A 18 -3.77 0.79 15.41
N ALA A 19 -3.72 0.05 16.52
CA ALA A 19 -2.46 -0.43 17.09
C ALA A 19 -1.75 -1.48 16.21
N VAL A 20 -2.45 -2.10 15.26
CA VAL A 20 -1.96 -3.29 14.53
C VAL A 20 -2.03 -3.18 13.00
N ILE A 21 -2.51 -2.07 12.45
CA ILE A 21 -2.69 -1.91 10.99
C ILE A 21 -1.36 -1.99 10.23
N ASN A 22 -0.24 -1.64 10.86
CA ASN A 22 1.09 -1.79 10.24
C ASN A 22 1.53 -3.24 10.13
N ALA A 23 1.14 -4.13 11.05
CA ALA A 23 1.39 -5.56 10.91
C ALA A 23 0.65 -6.14 9.69
N SER A 24 -0.57 -5.66 9.40
CA SER A 24 -1.30 -6.02 8.17
C SER A 24 -0.58 -5.52 6.92
N LEU A 25 -0.07 -4.28 6.93
CA LEU A 25 0.72 -3.73 5.82
C LEU A 25 1.98 -4.57 5.56
N VAL A 26 2.72 -4.94 6.61
CA VAL A 26 3.93 -5.77 6.48
C VAL A 26 3.59 -7.15 5.92
N GLY A 27 2.49 -7.77 6.35
CA GLY A 27 2.03 -9.04 5.77
C GLY A 27 1.73 -8.94 4.26
N VAL A 28 1.17 -7.82 3.79
CA VAL A 28 0.98 -7.57 2.34
C VAL A 28 2.32 -7.48 1.62
N ILE A 29 3.30 -6.78 2.20
CA ILE A 29 4.63 -6.61 1.59
C ILE A 29 5.36 -7.96 1.50
N GLU A 30 5.36 -8.72 2.59
CA GLU A 30 6.00 -10.04 2.65
C GLU A 30 5.37 -11.02 1.67
N GLU A 31 4.03 -11.03 1.55
CA GLU A 31 3.36 -11.90 0.59
C GLU A 31 3.63 -11.46 -0.84
N ALA A 32 3.52 -10.17 -1.16
CA ALA A 32 3.78 -9.65 -2.50
C ALA A 32 5.20 -9.95 -2.99
N ARG A 33 6.20 -10.02 -2.09
CA ARG A 33 7.57 -10.43 -2.44
C ARG A 33 7.68 -11.87 -2.93
N LYS A 34 6.75 -12.76 -2.55
CA LYS A 34 6.70 -14.17 -2.98
C LYS A 34 6.06 -14.35 -4.36
N HIS A 35 5.37 -13.32 -4.86
CA HIS A 35 4.61 -13.34 -6.12
C HIS A 35 5.35 -12.54 -7.21
N PRO A 36 6.14 -13.19 -8.10
CA PRO A 36 6.88 -12.50 -9.16
C PRO A 36 5.99 -11.86 -10.24
N GLU A 37 4.71 -12.21 -10.30
CA GLU A 37 3.68 -11.54 -11.09
C GLU A 37 3.37 -10.12 -10.59
N ILE A 38 3.68 -9.81 -9.32
CA ILE A 38 3.64 -8.45 -8.75
C ILE A 38 5.02 -7.80 -8.92
N GLU A 39 5.19 -7.03 -9.99
CA GLU A 39 6.49 -6.45 -10.35
C GLU A 39 6.95 -5.42 -9.31
N ASN A 40 6.11 -4.41 -9.05
CA ASN A 40 6.29 -3.43 -7.99
C ASN A 40 5.09 -3.43 -7.03
N LEU A 41 5.34 -3.17 -5.75
CA LEU A 41 4.30 -2.89 -4.75
C LEU A 41 4.51 -1.47 -4.23
N TYR A 42 3.57 -0.58 -4.54
CA TYR A 42 3.60 0.81 -4.09
C TYR A 42 2.73 1.00 -2.85
N GLY A 43 3.25 1.74 -1.88
CA GLY A 43 2.49 2.28 -0.76
C GLY A 43 2.00 3.68 -1.10
N ALA A 44 0.68 3.91 -1.09
CA ALA A 44 0.11 5.24 -1.30
C ALA A 44 0.14 6.05 0.00
N LEU A 45 0.89 7.16 0.01
CA LEU A 45 0.99 8.02 1.19
C LEU A 45 -0.31 8.79 1.41
N HIS A 46 -0.95 8.62 2.57
CA HIS A 46 -2.27 9.20 2.86
C HIS A 46 -3.41 8.64 1.99
N ALA A 47 -3.40 7.32 1.74
CA ALA A 47 -4.48 6.58 1.10
C ALA A 47 -4.84 7.11 -0.30
N VAL A 48 -6.13 7.16 -0.62
CA VAL A 48 -6.65 7.63 -1.93
C VAL A 48 -6.17 9.04 -2.29
N ALA A 49 -5.96 9.92 -1.32
CA ALA A 49 -5.46 11.26 -1.56
C ALA A 49 -3.99 11.27 -2.04
N GLY A 50 -3.20 10.28 -1.62
CA GLY A 50 -1.86 10.03 -2.16
C GLY A 50 -1.90 9.46 -3.56
N MET A 51 -2.79 8.49 -3.79
CA MET A 51 -2.99 7.90 -5.12
C MET A 51 -3.30 8.98 -6.16
N ALA A 52 -4.18 9.92 -5.80
CA ALA A 52 -4.57 11.03 -6.67
C ALA A 52 -3.45 12.03 -6.99
N LYS A 53 -2.42 12.05 -6.15
CA LYS A 53 -1.25 12.94 -6.29
C LYS A 53 -0.03 12.20 -6.81
N GLU A 54 -0.18 10.91 -7.13
CA GLU A 54 0.92 10.02 -7.49
C GLU A 54 2.02 9.95 -6.41
N ASP A 55 1.64 10.10 -5.13
CA ASP A 55 2.56 10.11 -4.00
C ASP A 55 2.76 8.70 -3.44
N PHE A 56 3.80 8.04 -3.94
CA PHE A 56 4.06 6.63 -3.72
C PHE A 56 5.46 6.36 -3.15
N ILE A 57 5.54 5.35 -2.28
CA ILE A 57 6.79 4.70 -1.88
C ILE A 57 6.85 3.27 -2.44
N ASP A 58 8.00 2.85 -2.95
CA ASP A 58 8.22 1.46 -3.36
C ASP A 58 8.51 0.58 -2.15
N LEU A 59 7.54 -0.26 -1.78
CA LEU A 59 7.58 -1.05 -0.56
C LEU A 59 8.47 -2.29 -0.69
N LYS A 60 8.74 -2.78 -1.90
CA LYS A 60 9.61 -3.94 -2.09
C LYS A 60 11.07 -3.62 -1.74
N LYS A 61 11.44 -2.33 -1.79
CA LYS A 61 12.79 -1.82 -1.49
C LYS A 61 13.11 -1.65 0.00
N LEU A 62 12.13 -1.79 0.90
CA LEU A 62 12.35 -1.64 2.34
C LEU A 62 13.18 -2.80 2.90
N SER A 63 14.05 -2.57 3.87
CA SER A 63 14.79 -3.68 4.51
C SER A 63 13.90 -4.46 5.48
N ASP A 64 14.25 -5.72 5.76
CA ASP A 64 13.51 -6.54 6.73
C ASP A 64 13.54 -5.90 8.13
N ASP A 65 14.66 -5.31 8.54
CA ASP A 65 14.76 -4.53 9.78
C ASP A 65 13.76 -3.36 9.82
N THR A 66 13.54 -2.68 8.69
CA THR A 66 12.53 -1.62 8.59
C THR A 66 11.13 -2.18 8.76
N LEU A 67 10.86 -3.34 8.14
CA LEU A 67 9.56 -3.99 8.23
C LEU A 67 9.25 -4.47 9.65
N GLU A 68 10.25 -4.98 10.39
CA GLU A 68 10.09 -5.38 11.79
C GLU A 68 9.71 -4.18 12.70
N VAL A 69 10.40 -3.05 12.52
CA VAL A 69 10.08 -1.80 13.23
C VAL A 69 8.68 -1.30 12.85
N VAL A 70 8.33 -1.33 11.56
CA VAL A 70 7.01 -0.90 11.09
C VAL A 70 5.91 -1.81 11.66
N ALA A 71 6.08 -3.13 11.62
CA ALA A 71 5.09 -4.10 12.11
C ALA A 71 4.74 -3.90 13.59
N SER A 72 5.73 -3.50 14.39
CA SER A 72 5.59 -3.25 15.83
C SER A 72 5.17 -1.81 16.18
N SER A 73 5.11 -0.92 15.20
CA SER A 73 4.72 0.47 15.41
C SER A 73 3.21 0.65 15.33
N PRO A 74 2.56 1.35 16.29
CA PRO A 74 1.14 1.67 16.20
C PRO A 74 0.88 2.75 15.13
N SER A 75 -0.40 3.08 14.91
CA SER A 75 -0.84 4.02 13.87
C SER A 75 -0.63 3.47 12.46
N SER A 76 -0.72 4.31 11.44
CA SER A 76 -0.59 3.98 10.02
C SER A 76 0.74 4.51 9.47
N ALA A 77 1.66 3.63 9.09
CA ALA A 77 2.98 3.96 8.56
C ALA A 77 2.94 4.70 7.21
N LEU A 78 1.94 4.40 6.37
CA LEU A 78 1.70 5.14 5.13
C LEU A 78 0.95 6.46 5.35
N GLY A 79 0.62 6.79 6.61
CA GLY A 79 -0.42 7.76 6.89
C GLY A 79 -1.80 7.24 6.49
N SER A 80 -2.83 8.02 6.85
CA SER A 80 -4.21 7.73 6.49
C SER A 80 -4.90 8.99 6.00
N SER A 81 -6.08 8.83 5.43
CA SER A 81 -6.96 9.93 5.02
C SER A 81 -8.41 9.63 5.40
N ARG A 82 -9.21 10.70 5.51
CA ARG A 82 -10.69 10.63 5.60
C ARG A 82 -11.36 11.00 4.27
N ASP A 83 -10.55 11.25 3.24
CA ASP A 83 -11.03 11.49 1.89
C ASP A 83 -11.87 10.31 1.42
N LYS A 84 -13.03 10.61 0.83
CA LYS A 84 -14.02 9.63 0.40
C LYS A 84 -14.24 9.85 -1.10
N PRO A 85 -13.66 9.00 -1.95
CA PRO A 85 -13.81 9.16 -3.38
C PRO A 85 -15.24 8.83 -3.79
N ASP A 86 -15.80 9.67 -4.64
CA ASP A 86 -17.00 9.37 -5.42
C ASP A 86 -16.61 8.66 -6.73
N GLU A 87 -17.62 8.32 -7.54
CA GLU A 87 -17.43 7.62 -8.81
C GLU A 87 -16.53 8.42 -9.77
N GLU A 88 -16.76 9.74 -9.91
CA GLU A 88 -15.96 10.59 -10.80
C GLU A 88 -14.50 10.65 -10.36
N TYR A 89 -14.25 10.67 -9.05
CA TYR A 89 -12.89 10.61 -8.51
C TYR A 89 -12.23 9.27 -8.80
N CYS A 90 -12.90 8.15 -8.56
CA CYS A 90 -12.38 6.83 -8.93
C CYS A 90 -12.06 6.77 -10.44
N ASP A 91 -12.91 7.33 -11.30
CA ASP A 91 -12.65 7.38 -12.74
C ASP A 91 -11.42 8.19 -13.10
N ARG A 92 -11.13 9.29 -12.39
CA ARG A 92 -9.89 10.06 -12.59
C ARG A 92 -8.64 9.30 -12.15
N LEU A 93 -8.75 8.47 -11.11
CA LEU A 93 -7.64 7.65 -10.61
C LEU A 93 -7.29 6.47 -11.53
N LEU A 94 -8.25 5.97 -12.31
CA LEU A 94 -8.10 4.78 -13.15
C LEU A 94 -7.76 5.10 -14.61
N LYS A 95 -7.69 6.39 -14.98
CA LYS A 95 -7.33 6.86 -16.33
C LYS A 95 -5.83 7.05 -16.47
#